data_AF-A0A0A0LF95-F1
#
_entry.id   AF-A0A0A0LF95-F1
#
_cell.length_a   1.000
_cell.length_b   1.000
_cell.length_c   1.000
_cell.angle_alpha   90.00
_cell.angle_beta   90.00
_cell.angle_gamma   90.00
#
_symmetry.space_group_name_H-M   'P 1'
#
loop_
_entity.id
_entity.type
_entity.pdbx_description
1 polymer ?
#
loop_
_entity_poly.entity_id
_entity_poly.type
_entity_poly.pdbx_seq_one_letter_code
_entity_poly.pdbx_strand_id
1 'polypeptide(L)'
;MMKWNNWIWGVGLLWFLGLLGLWGWRIVNWVWLRPKRLEKLLRQQGLAGNSYRFLFGDTKEIGVAVRQARLQSMTFSHDIASRATPSSYPTIHKYGKNSFTWIGTTPRVYITEPEQVKIAFSQINDIRKTSSFPLRRRMGSGLVTLEGSKWAKHRKIINPAFHMEKLKV
;
A
#
# COMPACT_ATOMS: atom_id res chain seq x y z
N MET A 1 28.23 52.18 -0.64
CA MET A 1 27.05 51.50 -0.07
C MET A 1 26.63 50.35 -1.00
N MET A 2 27.33 49.19 -1.03
CA MET A 2 26.94 48.02 -1.86
C MET A 2 27.81 46.74 -1.67
N LYS A 3 28.05 46.26 -0.43
CA LYS A 3 28.75 44.97 -0.20
C LYS A 3 27.93 43.91 0.53
N TRP A 4 26.74 44.23 1.00
CA TRP A 4 25.88 43.30 1.73
C TRP A 4 25.20 42.25 0.84
N ASN A 5 24.99 42.55 -0.45
CA ASN A 5 24.22 41.66 -1.33
C ASN A 5 24.94 40.33 -1.60
N ASN A 6 26.25 40.35 -1.86
CA ASN A 6 27.00 39.16 -2.25
C ASN A 6 27.12 38.11 -1.14
N TRP A 7 27.15 38.55 0.13
CA TRP A 7 27.18 37.63 1.28
C TRP A 7 25.82 36.96 1.49
N ILE A 8 24.72 37.71 1.32
CA ILE A 8 23.35 37.17 1.39
C ILE A 8 23.13 36.12 0.29
N TRP A 9 23.56 36.41 -0.95
CA TRP A 9 23.50 35.43 -2.05
C TRP A 9 24.37 34.20 -1.79
N GLY A 10 25.56 34.37 -1.19
CA GLY A 10 26.46 33.27 -0.82
C GLY A 10 25.88 32.35 0.24
N VAL A 11 25.31 32.91 1.32
CA VAL A 11 24.63 32.14 2.37
C VAL A 11 23.38 31.45 1.82
N GLY A 12 22.59 32.15 0.99
CA GLY A 12 21.42 31.57 0.33
C GLY A 12 21.77 30.38 -0.58
N LEU A 13 22.87 30.47 -1.34
CA LEU A 13 23.33 29.39 -2.21
C LEU A 13 23.76 28.15 -1.40
N LEU A 14 24.48 28.34 -0.29
CA LEU A 14 24.89 27.23 0.58
C LEU A 14 23.69 26.51 1.20
N TRP A 15 22.69 27.26 1.68
CA TRP A 15 21.43 26.69 2.18
C TRP A 15 20.68 25.92 1.09
N PHE A 16 20.62 26.46 -0.12
CA PHE A 16 19.97 25.81 -1.25
C PHE A 16 20.65 24.50 -1.64
N LEU A 17 21.99 24.48 -1.73
CA LEU A 17 22.77 23.26 -2.00
C LEU A 17 22.60 22.23 -0.88
N GLY A 18 22.58 22.65 0.38
CA GLY A 18 22.32 21.78 1.53
C GLY A 18 20.93 21.13 1.46
N LEU A 19 19.90 21.92 1.12
CA LEU A 19 18.55 21.41 0.91
C LEU A 19 18.49 20.41 -0.24
N LEU A 20 19.11 20.71 -1.39
CA LEU A 20 19.18 19.78 -2.53
C LEU A 20 19.86 18.46 -2.15
N GLY A 21 20.96 18.51 -1.40
CA GLY A 21 21.63 17.31 -0.89
C GLY A 21 20.72 16.47 0.01
N LEU A 22 20.01 17.10 0.96
CA LEU A 22 19.05 16.43 1.84
C LEU A 22 17.89 15.80 1.05
N TRP A 23 17.36 16.51 0.05
CA TRP A 23 16.31 16.01 -0.82
C TRP A 23 16.79 14.82 -1.67
N GLY A 24 17.96 14.94 -2.28
CA GLY A 24 18.60 13.85 -3.03
C GLY A 24 18.79 12.60 -2.17
N TRP A 25 19.31 12.76 -0.96
CA TRP A 25 19.46 11.66 -0.01
C TRP A 25 18.13 11.01 0.37
N ARG A 26 17.08 11.81 0.61
CA ARG A 26 15.73 11.29 0.88
C ARG A 26 15.18 10.47 -0.28
N ILE A 27 15.41 10.90 -1.52
CA ILE A 27 14.99 10.18 -2.72
C ILE A 27 15.75 8.86 -2.85
N VAL A 28 17.09 8.87 -2.70
CA VAL A 28 17.91 7.64 -2.75
C VAL A 28 17.48 6.66 -1.66
N ASN A 29 17.26 7.15 -0.45
CA ASN A 29 16.80 6.31 0.65
C ASN A 29 15.39 5.73 0.38
N TRP A 30 14.47 6.53 -0.15
CA TRP A 30 13.11 6.11 -0.44
C TRP A 30 13.03 5.11 -1.59
N VAL A 31 13.77 5.34 -2.68
CA VAL A 31 13.67 4.53 -3.91
C VAL A 31 14.60 3.32 -3.87
N TRP A 32 15.75 3.38 -3.21
CA TRP A 32 16.75 2.31 -3.27
C TRP A 32 16.99 1.62 -1.93
N LEU A 33 17.44 2.39 -0.92
CA LEU A 33 17.92 1.80 0.34
C LEU A 33 16.79 1.16 1.15
N ARG A 34 15.67 1.85 1.31
CA ARG A 34 14.51 1.36 2.08
C ARG A 34 13.91 0.10 1.45
N PRO A 35 13.58 0.05 0.14
CA PRO A 35 13.08 -1.18 -0.47
C PRO A 35 14.03 -2.37 -0.29
N LYS A 36 15.34 -2.18 -0.50
CA LYS A 36 16.32 -3.26 -0.30
C LYS A 36 16.41 -3.75 1.15
N ARG A 37 16.33 -2.84 2.13
CA ARG A 37 16.28 -3.20 3.56
C ARG A 37 15.01 -4.00 3.89
N LEU A 38 13.85 -3.53 3.42
CA LEU A 38 12.57 -4.22 3.62
C LEU A 38 12.57 -5.60 2.95
N GLU A 39 13.11 -5.71 1.73
CA GLU A 39 13.25 -7.00 1.04
C GLU A 39 14.03 -8.01 1.87
N LYS A 40 15.17 -7.59 2.44
CA LYS A 40 15.99 -8.44 3.31
C LYS A 40 15.21 -8.91 4.53
N LEU A 41 14.48 -8.00 5.20
CA LEU A 41 13.68 -8.34 6.39
C LEU A 41 12.56 -9.34 6.06
N LEU A 42 11.85 -9.14 4.94
CA LEU A 42 10.79 -10.05 4.51
C LEU A 42 11.35 -11.45 4.21
N ARG A 43 12.49 -11.53 3.52
CA ARG A 43 13.16 -12.80 3.24
C ARG A 43 13.63 -13.50 4.51
N GLN A 44 14.15 -12.76 5.49
CA GLN A 44 14.52 -13.30 6.80
C GLN A 44 13.31 -13.85 7.58
N GLN A 45 12.12 -13.30 7.35
CA GLN A 45 10.85 -13.81 7.91
C GLN A 45 10.29 -15.00 7.13
N GLY A 46 11.01 -15.52 6.13
CA GLY A 46 10.59 -16.66 5.31
C GLY A 46 9.56 -16.31 4.22
N LEU A 47 9.34 -15.03 3.93
CA LEU A 47 8.46 -14.60 2.84
C LEU A 47 9.18 -14.64 1.50
N ALA A 48 8.50 -15.17 0.48
CA ALA A 48 9.02 -15.30 -0.87
C ALA A 48 8.34 -14.33 -1.86
N GLY A 49 9.10 -13.82 -2.83
CA GLY A 49 8.58 -12.86 -3.79
C GLY A 49 9.64 -12.41 -4.79
N ASN A 50 9.19 -11.66 -5.79
CA ASN A 50 10.08 -11.00 -6.75
C ASN A 50 11.02 -10.04 -6.01
N SER A 51 12.27 -9.95 -6.50
CA SER A 51 13.21 -8.95 -6.01
C SER A 51 12.76 -7.55 -6.39
N TYR A 52 13.09 -6.55 -5.57
CA TYR A 52 12.66 -5.17 -5.83
C TYR A 52 13.20 -4.65 -7.18
N ARG A 53 12.29 -4.11 -8.00
CA ARG A 53 12.58 -3.43 -9.27
C ARG A 53 12.40 -1.93 -9.11
N PHE A 54 13.39 -1.17 -9.57
CA PHE A 54 13.48 0.28 -9.39
C PHE A 54 12.18 1.00 -9.74
N LEU A 55 11.71 1.85 -8.81
CA LEU A 55 10.50 2.68 -8.82
C LEU A 55 9.15 1.96 -8.94
N PHE A 56 9.04 0.96 -9.81
CA PHE A 56 7.77 0.37 -10.21
C PHE A 56 7.46 -0.96 -9.53
N GLY A 57 8.47 -1.69 -9.07
CA GLY A 57 8.27 -3.03 -8.53
C GLY A 57 7.58 -3.95 -9.55
N ASP A 58 6.50 -4.58 -9.12
CA ASP A 58 5.69 -5.51 -9.91
C ASP A 58 4.44 -4.84 -10.53
N THR A 59 4.27 -3.52 -10.36
CA THR A 59 3.04 -2.79 -10.72
C THR A 59 2.64 -2.98 -12.19
N LYS A 60 3.62 -3.07 -13.10
CA LYS A 60 3.36 -3.29 -14.53
C LYS A 60 2.78 -4.69 -14.78
N GLU A 61 3.37 -5.72 -14.17
CA GLU A 61 2.94 -7.11 -14.31
C GLU A 61 1.56 -7.32 -13.70
N ILE A 62 1.31 -6.70 -12.54
CA ILE A 62 -0.01 -6.64 -11.92
C ILE A 62 -1.03 -5.98 -12.86
N GLY A 63 -0.67 -4.88 -13.51
CA GLY A 63 -1.54 -4.20 -14.47
C GLY A 63 -1.91 -5.08 -15.67
N VAL A 64 -0.94 -5.83 -16.20
CA VAL A 64 -1.15 -6.81 -17.28
C VAL A 64 -2.07 -7.94 -16.81
N ALA A 65 -1.82 -8.53 -15.64
CA ALA A 65 -2.65 -9.60 -15.10
C ALA A 65 -4.10 -9.15 -14.87
N VAL A 66 -4.30 -7.95 -14.32
CA VAL A 66 -5.63 -7.35 -14.13
C VAL A 66 -6.33 -7.11 -15.47
N ARG A 67 -5.60 -6.59 -16.47
CA ARG A 67 -6.16 -6.36 -17.81
C ARG A 67 -6.57 -7.67 -18.46
N GLN A 68 -5.71 -8.69 -18.41
CA GLN A 68 -5.98 -9.99 -18.99
C GLN A 68 -7.21 -10.64 -18.34
N ALA A 69 -7.26 -10.63 -17.02
CA ALA A 69 -8.40 -11.15 -16.28
C ALA A 69 -9.69 -10.43 -16.65
N ARG A 70 -9.68 -9.11 -16.91
CA ARG A 70 -10.89 -8.38 -17.33
C ARG A 70 -11.35 -8.75 -18.74
N LEU A 71 -10.42 -8.99 -19.66
CA LEU A 71 -10.73 -9.23 -21.07
C LEU A 71 -11.22 -10.66 -21.34
N GLN A 72 -10.72 -11.63 -20.60
CA GLN A 72 -11.15 -13.01 -20.77
C GLN A 72 -12.56 -13.21 -20.22
N SER A 73 -13.37 -14.06 -20.84
CA SER A 73 -14.56 -14.62 -20.20
C SER A 73 -14.14 -15.81 -19.32
N MET A 74 -14.94 -16.12 -18.31
CA MET A 74 -14.69 -17.26 -17.43
C MET A 74 -15.96 -18.10 -17.35
N THR A 75 -15.81 -19.43 -17.44
CA THR A 75 -16.91 -20.36 -17.22
C THR A 75 -17.40 -20.26 -15.77
N PHE A 76 -18.68 -20.52 -15.54
CA PHE A 76 -19.21 -20.59 -14.19
C PHE A 76 -18.51 -21.74 -13.43
N SER A 77 -17.73 -21.40 -12.42
CA SER A 77 -16.90 -22.31 -11.63
C SER A 77 -16.68 -21.73 -10.24
N HIS A 78 -16.31 -22.58 -9.29
CA HIS A 78 -15.86 -22.16 -7.97
C HIS A 78 -14.38 -21.71 -7.95
N ASP A 79 -13.59 -22.07 -8.97
CA ASP A 79 -12.21 -21.59 -9.13
C ASP A 79 -12.17 -20.19 -9.76
N ILE A 80 -12.58 -19.20 -8.97
CA ILE A 80 -12.69 -17.81 -9.40
C ILE A 80 -11.49 -16.96 -8.98
N ALA A 81 -10.55 -17.51 -8.20
CA ALA A 81 -9.53 -16.72 -7.51
C ALA A 81 -8.62 -15.94 -8.48
N SER A 82 -8.29 -16.58 -9.61
CA SER A 82 -7.53 -15.98 -10.72
C SER A 82 -8.22 -14.74 -11.31
N ARG A 83 -9.56 -14.74 -11.35
CA ARG A 83 -10.39 -13.65 -11.88
C ARG A 83 -10.78 -12.62 -10.83
N ALA A 84 -11.10 -13.05 -9.61
CA ALA A 84 -11.51 -12.17 -8.52
C ALA A 84 -10.32 -11.37 -7.97
N THR A 85 -9.13 -11.98 -7.94
CA THR A 85 -7.91 -11.39 -7.37
C THR A 85 -6.69 -11.47 -8.29
N PRO A 86 -6.78 -11.03 -9.55
CA PRO A 86 -5.72 -11.18 -10.55
C PRO A 86 -4.43 -10.45 -10.19
N SER A 87 -4.50 -9.47 -9.29
CA SER A 87 -3.31 -8.75 -8.78
C SER A 87 -2.43 -9.57 -7.83
N SER A 88 -3.00 -10.56 -7.13
CA SER A 88 -2.30 -11.34 -6.11
C SER A 88 -2.18 -12.81 -6.47
N TYR A 89 -3.14 -13.33 -7.24
CA TYR A 89 -3.21 -14.74 -7.62
C TYR A 89 -1.90 -15.27 -8.23
N PRO A 90 -1.27 -14.61 -9.23
CA PRO A 90 -0.03 -15.14 -9.83
C PRO A 90 1.11 -15.26 -8.82
N THR A 91 1.25 -14.29 -7.92
CA THR A 91 2.31 -14.26 -6.91
C THR A 91 2.10 -15.36 -5.87
N ILE A 92 0.89 -15.51 -5.36
CA ILE A 92 0.55 -16.55 -4.37
C ILE A 92 0.69 -17.95 -5.00
N HIS A 93 0.28 -18.12 -6.26
CA HIS A 93 0.45 -19.38 -6.97
C HIS A 93 1.93 -19.73 -7.23
N LYS A 94 2.76 -18.71 -7.51
CA LYS A 94 4.20 -18.91 -7.80
C LYS A 94 5.04 -19.14 -6.54
N TYR A 95 4.80 -18.37 -5.48
CA TYR A 95 5.66 -18.33 -4.29
C TYR A 95 5.00 -18.93 -3.04
N GLY A 96 3.73 -19.31 -3.13
CA GLY A 96 2.96 -19.91 -2.04
C GLY A 96 2.30 -18.89 -1.12
N LYS A 97 1.81 -19.43 0.00
CA LYS A 97 1.00 -18.76 1.03
C LYS A 97 1.72 -17.62 1.76
N ASN A 98 3.04 -17.73 1.91
CA ASN A 98 3.91 -16.76 2.57
C ASN A 98 4.66 -15.96 1.52
N SER A 99 3.94 -15.08 0.83
CA SER A 99 4.50 -14.34 -0.29
C SER A 99 4.26 -12.84 -0.23
N PHE A 100 5.04 -12.09 -1.02
CA PHE A 100 4.89 -10.64 -1.15
C PHE A 100 5.12 -10.18 -2.59
N THR A 101 4.61 -9.00 -2.91
CA THR A 101 4.81 -8.30 -4.19
C THR A 101 5.17 -6.84 -3.97
N TRP A 102 5.76 -6.17 -4.95
CA TRP A 102 6.11 -4.76 -4.88
C TRP A 102 5.08 -3.87 -5.58
N ILE A 103 4.48 -2.94 -4.82
CA ILE A 103 3.68 -1.84 -5.37
C ILE A 103 4.52 -0.57 -5.30
N GLY A 104 5.14 -0.23 -6.44
CA GLY A 104 6.16 0.80 -6.48
C GLY A 104 7.30 0.48 -5.51
N THR A 105 7.59 1.40 -4.58
CA THR A 105 8.61 1.23 -3.53
C THR A 105 8.10 0.54 -2.26
N THR A 106 6.83 0.14 -2.19
CA THR A 106 6.21 -0.44 -0.98
C THR A 106 5.89 -1.92 -1.20
N PRO A 107 6.36 -2.83 -0.33
CA PRO A 107 5.99 -4.23 -0.41
C PRO A 107 4.56 -4.43 0.09
N ARG A 108 3.82 -5.32 -0.56
CA ARG A 108 2.51 -5.81 -0.16
C ARG A 108 2.66 -7.28 0.19
N VAL A 109 2.44 -7.61 1.47
CA VAL A 109 2.54 -8.96 2.01
C VAL A 109 1.17 -9.64 1.94
N TYR A 110 1.16 -10.93 1.60
CA TYR A 110 -0.04 -11.76 1.63
C TYR A 110 -0.03 -12.63 2.88
N ILE A 111 -1.10 -12.51 3.67
CA ILE A 111 -1.34 -13.31 4.87
C ILE A 111 -2.52 -14.22 4.54
N THR A 112 -2.29 -15.52 4.61
CA THR A 112 -3.31 -16.54 4.26
C THR A 112 -3.64 -17.47 5.41
N GLU A 113 -2.84 -17.47 6.49
CA GLU A 113 -3.06 -18.28 7.67
C GLU A 113 -4.19 -17.69 8.53
N PRO A 114 -5.30 -18.43 8.80
CA PRO A 114 -6.46 -17.91 9.50
C PRO A 114 -6.16 -17.27 10.87
N GLU A 115 -5.25 -17.85 11.65
CA GLU A 115 -4.88 -17.29 12.97
C GLU A 115 -4.21 -15.91 12.84
N GLN A 116 -3.33 -15.76 11.84
CA GLN A 116 -2.67 -14.47 11.57
C GLN A 116 -3.67 -13.44 11.04
N VAL A 117 -4.61 -13.86 10.18
CA VAL A 117 -5.70 -13.01 9.71
C VAL A 117 -6.56 -12.54 10.88
N LYS A 118 -6.96 -13.45 11.78
CA LYS A 118 -7.75 -13.12 12.96
C LYS A 118 -7.06 -12.07 13.84
N ILE A 119 -5.76 -12.25 14.11
CA ILE A 119 -4.97 -11.28 14.87
C ILE A 119 -4.96 -9.92 14.15
N ALA A 120 -4.66 -9.92 12.85
CA ALA A 120 -4.59 -8.70 12.05
C ALA A 120 -5.92 -7.92 12.02
N PHE A 121 -7.05 -8.63 11.99
CA PHE A 121 -8.38 -8.02 12.01
C PHE A 121 -8.88 -7.67 13.42
N SER A 122 -8.31 -8.24 14.47
CA SER A 122 -8.65 -7.88 15.86
C SER A 122 -7.93 -6.60 16.32
N GLN A 123 -6.70 -6.39 15.86
CA GLN A 123 -5.83 -5.27 16.23
C GLN A 123 -6.09 -4.01 15.38
N ILE A 124 -7.36 -3.60 15.24
CA ILE A 124 -7.78 -2.49 14.35
C ILE A 124 -7.18 -1.14 14.79
N ASN A 125 -6.83 -0.99 16.06
CA ASN A 125 -6.22 0.23 16.59
C ASN A 125 -4.71 0.31 16.29
N ASP A 126 -4.02 -0.83 16.26
CA ASP A 126 -2.58 -0.91 16.03
C ASP A 126 -2.26 -1.01 14.54
N ILE A 127 -3.08 -1.75 13.81
CA ILE A 127 -2.96 -1.94 12.36
C ILE A 127 -3.86 -0.94 11.66
N ARG A 128 -3.24 0.15 11.23
CA ARG A 128 -3.89 1.21 10.48
C ARG A 128 -4.26 0.73 9.07
N LYS A 129 -5.38 1.23 8.55
CA LYS A 129 -5.79 0.97 7.18
C LYS A 129 -4.78 1.60 6.24
N THR A 130 -4.37 0.86 5.23
CA THR A 130 -3.47 1.39 4.20
C THR A 130 -4.13 2.60 3.54
N SER A 131 -3.52 3.78 3.69
CA SER A 131 -3.90 4.98 2.94
C SER A 131 -3.56 4.75 1.48
N SER A 132 -4.45 4.07 0.78
CA SER A 132 -4.13 3.43 -0.50
C SER A 132 -3.97 4.46 -1.61
N PHE A 133 -4.48 5.68 -1.44
CA PHE A 133 -4.31 6.78 -2.38
C PHE A 133 -4.42 8.13 -1.66
N PRO A 134 -3.43 9.03 -1.75
CA PRO A 134 -3.54 10.41 -1.24
C PRO A 134 -4.76 11.14 -1.80
N LEU A 135 -5.15 10.84 -3.05
CA LEU A 135 -6.36 11.36 -3.69
C LEU A 135 -7.66 10.84 -3.06
N ARG A 136 -7.72 9.57 -2.60
CA ARG A 136 -8.93 9.05 -1.95
C ARG A 136 -9.27 9.79 -0.67
N ARG A 137 -8.28 10.36 0.01
CA ARG A 137 -8.50 11.19 1.21
C ARG A 137 -9.16 12.53 0.87
N ARG A 138 -9.01 13.02 -0.37
CA ARG A 138 -9.63 14.26 -0.87
C ARG A 138 -11.05 14.06 -1.40
N MET A 139 -11.45 12.83 -1.74
CA MET A 139 -12.79 12.49 -2.24
C MET A 139 -13.84 12.32 -1.11
N GLY A 140 -13.55 12.81 0.09
CA GLY A 140 -14.40 12.69 1.28
C GLY A 140 -13.99 11.56 2.22
N SER A 141 -14.21 11.78 3.51
CA SER A 141 -14.01 10.76 4.55
C SER A 141 -15.29 9.97 4.77
N GLY A 142 -15.26 8.67 4.49
CA GLY A 142 -16.36 7.74 4.73
C GLY A 142 -15.94 6.59 5.64
N LEU A 143 -16.86 5.67 5.94
CA LEU A 143 -16.60 4.56 6.88
C LEU A 143 -15.40 3.68 6.45
N VAL A 144 -15.13 3.57 5.15
CA VAL A 144 -13.99 2.82 4.63
C VAL A 144 -12.65 3.51 4.97
N THR A 145 -12.61 4.85 5.02
CA THR A 145 -11.38 5.63 5.24
C THR A 145 -11.19 6.11 6.68
N LEU A 146 -12.26 6.19 7.48
CA LEU A 146 -12.18 6.56 8.89
C LEU A 146 -11.49 5.47 9.73
N GLU A 147 -10.78 5.91 10.78
CA GLU A 147 -10.08 5.07 11.76
C GLU A 147 -10.49 5.48 13.20
N GLY A 148 -10.23 4.59 14.17
CA GLY A 148 -10.38 4.85 15.60
C GLY A 148 -11.80 5.28 16.03
N SER A 149 -11.87 6.23 16.97
CA SER A 149 -13.13 6.71 17.55
C SER A 149 -14.09 7.31 16.52
N LYS A 150 -13.56 7.98 15.48
CA LYS A 150 -14.36 8.53 14.38
C LYS A 150 -15.06 7.40 13.61
N TRP A 151 -14.34 6.33 13.29
CA TRP A 151 -14.92 5.15 12.65
C TRP A 151 -15.99 4.50 13.53
N ALA A 152 -15.70 4.31 14.83
CA ALA A 152 -16.64 3.70 15.77
C ALA A 152 -17.97 4.47 15.87
N LYS A 153 -17.89 5.82 15.96
CA LYS A 153 -19.09 6.68 15.96
C LYS A 153 -19.92 6.51 14.69
N HIS A 154 -19.29 6.54 13.53
CA HIS A 154 -20.00 6.42 12.25
C HIS A 154 -20.59 5.02 12.06
N ARG A 155 -19.88 3.97 12.49
CA ARG A 155 -20.41 2.60 12.46
C ARG A 155 -21.64 2.45 13.34
N LYS A 156 -21.64 3.02 14.54
CA LYS A 156 -22.78 2.99 15.47
C LYS A 156 -24.03 3.66 14.89
N ILE A 157 -23.87 4.76 14.15
CA ILE A 157 -24.99 5.46 13.49
C ILE A 157 -25.60 4.63 12.36
N ILE A 158 -24.78 3.90 11.61
CA ILE A 158 -25.20 3.17 10.42
C ILE A 158 -25.80 1.80 10.76
N ASN A 159 -25.29 1.12 11.78
CA ASN A 159 -25.70 -0.25 12.14
C ASN A 159 -27.23 -0.45 12.26
N PRO A 160 -28.04 0.46 12.85
CA PRO A 160 -29.48 0.30 12.96
C PRO A 160 -30.22 0.11 11.62
N ALA A 161 -29.70 0.68 10.53
CA ALA A 161 -30.27 0.51 9.20
C ALA A 161 -30.13 -0.93 8.66
N PHE A 162 -29.22 -1.71 9.23
CA PHE A 162 -28.95 -3.10 8.86
C PHE A 162 -29.47 -4.10 9.90
N HIS A 163 -30.35 -3.68 10.82
CA HIS A 163 -31.03 -4.61 11.72
C HIS A 163 -32.06 -5.42 10.94
N MET A 164 -32.26 -6.70 11.32
CA MET A 164 -33.16 -7.63 10.61
C MET A 164 -34.58 -7.07 10.45
N GLU A 165 -35.07 -6.31 11.42
CA GLU A 165 -36.38 -5.64 11.37
C GLU A 165 -36.51 -4.61 10.24
N LYS A 166 -35.40 -3.99 9.82
CA LYS A 166 -35.35 -2.98 8.75
C LYS A 166 -35.01 -3.57 7.39
N LEU A 167 -34.52 -4.81 7.35
CA LEU A 167 -34.12 -5.52 6.14
C LEU A 167 -35.21 -6.44 5.59
N LYS A 168 -36.22 -6.78 6.39
CA LYS A 168 -37.39 -7.53 5.92
C LYS A 168 -38.20 -6.64 4.97
N VAL A 169 -38.15 -6.98 3.69
CA VAL A 169 -39.10 -6.57 2.65
C VAL A 169 -40.19 -7.62 2.57
#